data_AF-A0AAW8FVR1-F1
#
_entry.id   AF-A0AAW8FVR1-F1
#
_cell.length_a   1.000
_cell.length_b   1.000
_cell.length_c   1.000
_cell.angle_alpha   90.00
_cell.angle_beta   90.00
_cell.angle_gamma   90.00
#
_symmetry.space_group_name_H-M   'P 1'
#
loop_
_entity.id
_entity.type
_entity.pdbx_description
1 polymer ?
#
loop_
_entity_poly.entity_id
_entity_poly.type
_entity_poly.pdbx_seq_one_letter_code
_entity_poly.pdbx_strand_id
1 'polypeptide(L)'
;MDDGWLRVFGSPVSGAAHGVPGLARVNQFPGTFDPASQPETGSVVAYDVLGVFALNLAAPGRADRPGAPGEVVYFAPDSLRWKALGVGRSTWPAWLVSGALDEFYADLRCPAGRREVRTLNSAQGLTLFGSR
;
A
#
# COMPACT_ATOMS: atom_id res chain seq x y z
N MET A 1 -7.12 5.18 7.14
CA MET A 1 -6.43 5.01 8.44
C MET A 1 -5.47 6.17 8.62
N ASP A 2 -5.00 6.42 9.84
CA ASP A 2 -3.90 7.37 10.08
C ASP A 2 -4.17 8.77 9.48
N ASP A 3 -5.31 9.37 9.84
CA ASP A 3 -5.79 10.66 9.33
C ASP A 3 -5.84 10.79 7.78
N GLY A 4 -6.03 9.66 7.09
CA GLY A 4 -6.11 9.62 5.63
C GLY A 4 -4.75 9.42 4.94
N TRP A 5 -3.66 9.31 5.69
CA TRP A 5 -2.34 9.01 5.17
C TRP A 5 -2.30 7.62 4.51
N LEU A 6 -2.90 6.62 5.15
CA LEU A 6 -2.94 5.23 4.67
C LEU A 6 -4.36 4.80 4.24
N ARG A 7 -4.45 4.24 3.04
CA ARG A 7 -5.68 3.73 2.43
C ARG A 7 -5.50 2.24 2.14
N VAL A 8 -6.13 1.40 2.94
CA VAL A 8 -6.10 -0.07 2.79
C VAL A 8 -7.25 -0.52 1.89
N PHE A 9 -6.94 -1.37 0.91
CA PHE A 9 -7.91 -1.90 -0.04
C PHE A 9 -8.53 -3.19 0.48
N GLY A 10 -9.87 -3.21 0.49
CA GLY A 10 -10.66 -4.39 0.81
C GLY A 10 -11.81 -4.54 -0.18
N SER A 11 -12.86 -5.25 0.23
CA SER A 11 -14.12 -5.23 -0.49
C SER A 11 -14.76 -3.85 -0.34
N PRO A 12 -15.23 -3.22 -1.43
CA PRO A 12 -15.86 -1.91 -1.33
C PRO A 12 -17.09 -2.00 -0.41
N VAL A 13 -17.18 -1.11 0.56
CA VAL A 13 -18.40 -0.89 1.35
C VAL A 13 -19.25 0.18 0.66
N SER A 14 -20.51 -0.13 0.37
CA SER A 14 -21.45 0.84 -0.20
C SER A 14 -21.61 2.05 0.73
N GLY A 15 -21.48 3.27 0.21
CA GLY A 15 -21.76 4.51 0.96
C GLY A 15 -20.56 5.19 1.64
N ALA A 16 -19.31 4.73 1.45
CA ALA A 16 -18.15 5.46 1.97
C ALA A 16 -17.98 6.82 1.26
N ALA A 17 -18.11 7.91 2.01
CA ALA A 17 -18.14 9.29 1.51
C ALA A 17 -16.92 9.68 0.64
N HIS A 18 -15.79 8.97 0.75
CA HIS A 18 -14.53 9.25 0.03
C HIS A 18 -13.99 8.00 -0.70
N GLY A 19 -14.90 7.09 -1.09
CA GLY A 19 -14.70 5.77 -1.69
C GLY A 19 -13.28 5.36 -2.08
N VAL A 20 -12.59 4.65 -1.17
CA VAL A 20 -11.36 3.94 -1.50
C VAL A 20 -11.69 2.90 -2.59
N PRO A 21 -10.95 2.82 -3.71
CA PRO A 21 -11.23 1.83 -4.74
C PRO A 21 -11.13 0.41 -4.14
N GLY A 22 -12.04 -0.48 -4.56
CA GLY A 22 -12.00 -1.88 -4.11
C GLY A 22 -10.74 -2.60 -4.59
N LEU A 23 -10.29 -3.61 -3.83
CA LEU A 23 -9.08 -4.39 -4.13
C LEU A 23 -9.03 -4.92 -5.57
N ALA A 24 -10.15 -5.45 -6.07
CA ALA A 24 -10.26 -5.98 -7.43
C ALA A 24 -10.05 -4.90 -8.49
N ARG A 25 -10.58 -3.69 -8.27
CA ARG A 25 -10.42 -2.54 -9.18
C ARG A 25 -8.97 -2.08 -9.23
N VAL A 26 -8.30 -2.00 -8.07
CA VAL A 26 -6.89 -1.57 -7.99
C VAL A 26 -5.97 -2.56 -8.71
N ASN A 27 -6.24 -3.86 -8.58
CA ASN A 27 -5.43 -4.92 -9.17
C ASN A 27 -5.91 -5.39 -10.55
N GLN A 28 -6.89 -4.72 -11.13
CA GLN A 28 -7.46 -5.05 -12.45
C GLN A 28 -7.92 -6.51 -12.57
N PHE A 29 -8.45 -7.07 -11.48
CA PHE A 29 -8.96 -8.43 -11.51
C PHE A 29 -10.16 -8.53 -12.46
N PRO A 30 -10.30 -9.65 -13.19
CA PRO A 30 -11.43 -9.85 -14.08
C PRO A 30 -12.74 -9.84 -13.26
N GLY A 31 -13.81 -9.34 -13.88
CA GLY A 31 -15.15 -9.30 -13.25
C GLY A 31 -15.75 -10.68 -13.02
N THR A 32 -15.18 -11.72 -13.64
CA THR A 32 -15.55 -13.12 -13.46
C THR A 32 -14.32 -13.87 -12.97
N PHE A 33 -14.50 -14.72 -11.95
CA PHE A 33 -13.41 -15.51 -11.41
C PHE A 33 -12.93 -16.55 -12.44
N ASP A 34 -11.63 -16.52 -12.73
CA ASP A 34 -10.93 -17.55 -13.50
C ASP A 34 -9.76 -18.08 -12.66
N PRO A 35 -9.81 -19.35 -12.21
CA PRO A 35 -8.75 -19.92 -11.39
C PRO A 35 -7.41 -20.07 -12.13
N ALA A 36 -7.41 -20.04 -13.47
CA ALA A 36 -6.19 -20.07 -14.27
C ALA A 36 -5.52 -18.68 -14.39
N SER A 37 -6.28 -17.60 -14.14
CA SER A 37 -5.82 -16.22 -14.25
C SER A 37 -5.51 -15.64 -12.87
N GLN A 38 -4.45 -16.17 -12.23
CA GLN A 38 -3.97 -15.65 -10.95
C GLN A 38 -2.67 -14.85 -11.15
N PRO A 39 -2.58 -13.62 -10.62
CA PRO A 39 -1.32 -12.89 -10.64
C PRO A 39 -0.30 -13.63 -9.79
N GLU A 40 0.83 -14.01 -10.38
CA GLU A 40 1.84 -14.79 -9.65
C GLU A 40 2.73 -13.91 -8.77
N THR A 41 2.93 -12.65 -9.14
CA THR A 41 3.98 -11.80 -8.55
C THR A 41 3.50 -11.06 -7.30
N GLY A 42 2.24 -10.62 -7.29
CA GLY A 42 1.60 -10.09 -6.10
C GLY A 42 0.42 -9.16 -6.38
N SER A 43 -0.11 -8.56 -5.32
CA SER A 43 -1.28 -7.67 -5.40
C SER A 43 -1.11 -6.44 -4.51
N VAL A 44 -1.45 -5.27 -5.02
CA VAL A 44 -1.50 -4.02 -4.24
C VAL A 44 -2.61 -4.11 -3.20
N VAL A 45 -2.27 -3.85 -1.94
CA VAL A 45 -3.18 -3.97 -0.79
C VAL A 45 -3.39 -2.63 -0.07
N ALA A 46 -2.52 -1.64 -0.27
CA ALA A 46 -2.76 -0.28 0.18
C ALA A 46 -1.94 0.73 -0.61
N TYR A 47 -2.40 1.98 -0.59
CA TYR A 47 -1.57 3.15 -0.87
C TYR A 47 -1.44 3.97 0.41
N ASP A 48 -0.23 4.47 0.67
CA ASP A 48 -0.10 5.67 1.47
C ASP A 48 0.01 6.90 0.55
N VAL A 49 0.20 8.08 1.09
CA VAL A 49 0.29 9.31 0.29
C VAL A 49 1.56 9.42 -0.55
N LEU A 50 2.58 8.60 -0.28
CA LEU A 50 3.89 8.60 -0.93
C LEU A 50 4.18 7.31 -1.72
N GLY A 51 3.63 6.17 -1.32
CA GLY A 51 4.07 4.86 -1.77
C GLY A 51 2.98 3.79 -1.80
N VAL A 52 3.42 2.56 -2.09
CA VAL A 52 2.53 1.43 -2.38
C VAL A 52 2.87 0.23 -1.51
N PHE A 53 1.87 -0.38 -0.88
CA PHE A 53 1.99 -1.68 -0.23
C PHE A 53 1.44 -2.77 -1.14
N ALA A 54 2.20 -3.85 -1.30
CA ALA A 54 1.79 -5.02 -2.06
C ALA A 54 2.03 -6.31 -1.28
N LEU A 55 1.12 -7.27 -1.41
CA LEU A 55 1.28 -8.64 -0.96
C LEU A 55 2.02 -9.44 -2.04
N ASN A 56 3.13 -10.06 -1.67
CA ASN A 56 3.82 -11.04 -2.51
C ASN A 56 2.98 -12.31 -2.67
N LEU A 57 2.85 -12.80 -3.90
CA LEU A 57 2.18 -14.07 -4.20
C LEU A 57 3.22 -15.14 -4.53
N ALA A 58 2.89 -16.12 -5.38
CA ALA A 58 3.69 -17.34 -5.57
C ALA A 58 5.13 -17.10 -6.07
N ALA A 59 5.35 -16.07 -6.89
CA ALA A 59 6.62 -15.83 -7.56
C ALA A 59 7.04 -14.34 -7.53
N PRO A 60 7.32 -13.75 -6.34
CA PRO A 60 7.64 -12.33 -6.21
C PRO A 60 8.92 -11.94 -6.98
N GLY A 61 9.88 -12.85 -7.07
CA GLY A 61 11.12 -12.65 -7.83
C GLY A 61 10.92 -12.43 -9.33
N ARG A 62 9.79 -12.85 -9.92
CA ARG A 62 9.47 -12.54 -11.33
C ARG A 62 9.16 -11.05 -11.57
N ALA A 63 8.92 -10.28 -10.51
CA ALA A 63 8.69 -8.83 -10.57
C ALA A 63 9.73 -8.05 -9.74
N ASP A 64 10.92 -8.62 -9.53
CA ASP A 64 12.01 -8.03 -8.73
C ASP A 64 11.57 -7.60 -7.32
N ARG A 65 10.58 -8.28 -6.74
CA ARG A 65 10.13 -8.00 -5.38
C ARG A 65 10.97 -8.80 -4.38
N PRO A 66 11.54 -8.14 -3.35
CA PRO A 66 12.20 -8.83 -2.26
C PRO A 66 11.16 -9.52 -1.36
N GLY A 67 11.63 -10.31 -0.40
CA GLY A 67 10.77 -10.99 0.57
C GLY A 67 10.15 -12.29 0.05
N ALA A 68 9.47 -12.98 0.94
CA ALA A 68 8.86 -14.28 0.68
C ALA A 68 7.42 -14.16 0.15
N PRO A 69 6.88 -15.21 -0.52
CA PRO A 69 5.44 -15.35 -0.75
C PRO A 69 4.65 -15.16 0.55
N GLY A 70 3.59 -14.36 0.49
CA GLY A 70 2.74 -14.05 1.65
C GLY A 70 3.21 -12.88 2.51
N GLU A 71 4.39 -12.29 2.24
CA GLU A 71 4.83 -11.06 2.89
C GLU A 71 4.26 -9.81 2.23
N VAL A 72 4.09 -8.75 3.03
CA VAL A 72 3.81 -7.41 2.53
C VAL A 72 5.12 -6.67 2.29
N VAL A 73 5.24 -6.09 1.10
CA VAL A 73 6.36 -5.26 0.66
C VAL A 73 5.91 -3.84 0.40
N TYR A 74 6.84 -2.89 0.49
CA TYR A 74 6.59 -1.47 0.29
C TYR A 74 7.44 -0.93 -0.87
N PHE A 75 6.80 -0.27 -1.84
CA PHE A 75 7.51 0.49 -2.87
C PHE A 75 7.83 1.88 -2.31
N ALA A 76 9.09 2.08 -1.94
CA ALA A 76 9.50 3.27 -1.23
C ALA A 76 9.80 4.44 -2.20
N PRO A 77 9.24 5.63 -1.94
CA PRO A 77 9.33 6.80 -2.84
C PRO A 77 10.74 7.37 -2.93
N ASP A 78 11.53 7.22 -1.87
CA ASP A 78 12.90 7.73 -1.71
C ASP A 78 13.90 7.04 -2.64
N SER A 79 13.73 5.74 -2.80
CA SER A 79 14.68 4.84 -3.46
C SER A 79 14.12 4.29 -4.77
N LEU A 80 12.82 4.45 -5.02
CA LEU A 80 12.08 3.89 -6.15
C LEU A 80 12.30 2.37 -6.26
N ARG A 81 12.32 1.70 -5.10
CA ARG A 81 12.55 0.26 -4.98
C ARG A 81 11.56 -0.38 -4.02
N TRP A 82 11.28 -1.65 -4.27
CA TRP A 82 10.57 -2.49 -3.32
C TRP A 82 11.47 -2.81 -2.11
N LYS A 83 10.90 -2.71 -0.92
CA LYS A 83 11.52 -3.07 0.37
C LYS A 83 10.67 -4.14 1.03
N ALA A 84 11.30 -5.22 1.52
CA ALA A 84 10.62 -6.22 2.32
C ALA A 84 10.39 -5.67 3.73
N LEU A 85 9.16 -5.76 4.23
CA LEU A 85 8.83 -5.29 5.58
C LEU A 85 9.09 -6.36 6.65
N GLY A 86 9.28 -7.63 6.24
CA GLY A 86 9.34 -8.76 7.17
C GLY A 86 7.99 -9.04 7.86
N VAL A 87 6.89 -8.50 7.33
CA VAL A 87 5.55 -8.64 7.90
C VAL A 87 4.70 -9.53 7.01
N GLY A 88 4.23 -10.65 7.56
CA GLY A 88 3.32 -11.56 6.86
C GLY A 88 1.90 -10.99 6.72
N ARG A 89 1.15 -11.49 5.73
CA ARG A 89 -0.24 -11.08 5.45
C ARG A 89 -1.14 -11.08 6.69
N SER A 90 -1.08 -12.12 7.51
CA SER A 90 -1.95 -12.28 8.68
C SER A 90 -1.58 -11.33 9.82
N THR A 91 -0.31 -10.94 9.92
CA THR A 91 0.20 -10.04 10.96
C THR A 91 0.11 -8.56 10.55
N TRP A 92 0.05 -8.28 9.25
CA TRP A 92 0.07 -6.92 8.73
C TRP A 92 -1.08 -6.03 9.24
N PRO A 93 -2.35 -6.48 9.33
CA PRO A 93 -3.41 -5.66 9.92
C PRO A 93 -3.16 -5.28 11.38
N ALA A 94 -2.62 -6.20 12.18
CA ALA A 94 -2.25 -5.93 13.57
C ALA A 94 -1.08 -4.94 13.65
N TRP A 95 -0.09 -5.10 12.75
CA TRP A 95 1.04 -4.18 12.63
C TRP A 95 0.58 -2.74 12.34
N LEU A 96 -0.38 -2.55 11.42
CA LEU A 96 -0.94 -1.23 11.07
C LEU A 96 -1.57 -0.47 12.24
N VAL A 97 -2.07 -1.18 13.27
CA VAL A 97 -2.75 -0.57 14.43
C VAL A 97 -1.89 -0.60 15.71
N SER A 98 -0.68 -1.17 15.64
CA SER A 98 0.20 -1.37 16.80
C SER A 98 1.03 -0.14 17.19
N GLY A 99 1.01 0.93 16.39
CA GLY A 99 1.91 2.08 16.51
C GLY A 99 3.19 1.95 15.67
N ALA A 100 3.46 0.78 15.09
CA ALA A 100 4.63 0.57 14.21
C ALA A 100 4.68 1.48 12.97
N LEU A 101 3.53 2.07 12.58
CA LEU A 101 3.49 3.07 11.52
C LEU A 101 4.26 4.35 11.87
N ASP A 102 4.36 4.73 13.15
CA ASP A 102 5.08 5.94 13.54
C ASP A 102 6.59 5.78 13.34
N GLU A 103 7.14 4.61 13.69
CA GLU A 103 8.52 4.25 13.40
C GLU A 103 8.75 4.11 11.89
N PHE A 104 7.86 3.40 11.21
CA PHE A 104 7.96 3.20 9.76
C PHE A 104 7.96 4.52 8.96
N TYR A 105 7.15 5.50 9.37
CA TYR A 105 7.06 6.80 8.70
C TYR A 105 7.98 7.88 9.30
N ALA A 106 8.83 7.57 10.28
CA ALA A 106 9.62 8.56 11.00
C ALA A 106 10.45 9.45 10.06
N ASP A 107 11.10 8.83 9.06
CA ASP A 107 11.93 9.54 8.08
C ASP A 107 11.14 10.06 6.86
N LEU A 108 9.88 9.64 6.70
CA LEU A 108 9.03 9.97 5.55
C LEU A 108 8.06 11.11 5.83
N ARG A 109 7.76 11.41 7.10
CA ARG A 109 6.81 12.46 7.50
C ARG A 109 7.54 13.79 7.77
N CYS A 110 7.64 14.63 6.75
CA CYS A 110 7.97 16.04 6.96
C CYS A 110 6.78 16.78 7.62
N PRO A 111 6.99 17.72 8.56
CA PRO A 111 5.92 18.46 9.24
C PRO A 111 4.95 19.20 8.29
N ALA A 112 5.44 19.69 7.14
CA ALA A 112 4.62 20.34 6.13
C ALA A 112 3.61 19.38 5.46
N GLY A 113 4.00 18.12 5.22
CA GLY A 113 3.16 17.13 4.55
C GLY A 113 1.91 16.74 5.35
N ARG A 114 1.98 16.72 6.69
CA ARG A 114 0.82 16.35 7.54
C ARG A 114 -0.39 17.30 7.38
N ARG A 115 -0.16 18.58 7.06
CA ARG A 115 -1.25 19.57 6.90
C ARG A 115 -1.94 19.45 5.54
N GLU A 116 -1.21 19.06 4.50
CA GLU A 116 -1.72 18.91 3.13
C GLU A 116 -2.48 17.59 2.91
N VAL A 117 -2.12 16.52 3.62
CA VAL A 117 -2.77 15.20 3.45
C VAL A 117 -4.27 15.22 3.78
N ARG A 118 -4.70 16.10 4.69
CA ARG A 118 -6.12 16.21 5.09
C ARG A 118 -7.02 16.74 3.98
N THR A 119 -6.48 17.36 2.92
CA THR A 119 -7.25 17.89 1.79
C THR A 119 -7.20 17.00 0.55
N LEU A 120 -6.41 15.92 0.55
CA LEU A 120 -6.27 15.03 -0.60
C LEU A 120 -7.45 14.06 -0.69
N ASN A 121 -8.05 13.99 -1.87
CA ASN A 121 -9.00 12.92 -2.17
C ASN A 121 -8.26 11.59 -2.36
N SER A 122 -9.00 10.47 -2.34
CA SER A 122 -8.43 9.11 -2.39
C SER A 122 -7.67 8.75 -3.67
N ALA A 123 -7.72 9.60 -4.71
CA ALA A 123 -6.97 9.43 -5.96
C ALA A 123 -5.72 10.32 -6.05
N GLN A 124 -5.40 11.08 -4.99
CA GLN A 124 -4.28 12.02 -4.97
C GLN A 124 -3.20 11.59 -3.95
N GLY A 125 -1.93 11.86 -4.28
CA GLY A 125 -0.77 11.65 -3.42
C GLY A 125 0.15 12.88 -3.40
N LEU A 126 1.22 12.84 -2.61
CA LEU A 126 2.24 13.89 -2.53
C LEU A 126 3.56 13.41 -3.14
N THR A 127 4.21 14.29 -3.88
CA THR A 127 5.60 14.10 -4.32
C THR A 127 6.50 14.97 -3.46
N LEU A 128 7.48 14.38 -2.77
CA LEU A 128 8.49 15.13 -2.02
C LEU A 128 9.70 15.42 -2.90
N PHE A 129 10.10 16.70 -2.99
CA PHE A 129 11.36 17.11 -3.59
C PHE A 129 12.31 17.53 -2.46
N GLY A 130 13.42 16.81 -2.30
CA GLY A 130 14.47 17.21 -1.37
C GLY A 130 15.31 18.34 -1.96
N SER A 131 15.42 19.48 -1.28
CA SER A 131 16.46 20.47 -1.57
C SER A 131 17.81 19.88 -1.17
N ARG A 132 18.69 19.65 -2.15
CA ARG A 132 20.12 19.38 -1.90
C ARG A 132 20.84 20.65 -1.47
#